data_AF-A0A931YB43-F1
#
_entry.id   AF-A0A931YB43-F1
#
_cell.length_a   1.000
_cell.length_b   1.000
_cell.length_c   1.000
_cell.angle_alpha   90.00
_cell.angle_beta   90.00
_cell.angle_gamma   90.00
#
_symmetry.space_group_name_H-M   'P 1'
#
loop_
_entity.id
_entity.type
_entity.pdbx_description
1 polymer ?
#
loop_
_entity_poly.entity_id
_entity_poly.type
_entity_poly.pdbx_seq_one_letter_code
_entity_poly.pdbx_strand_id
1 'polypeptide(L)'
;MINLWKIFGLKPDATIESLDKAYIELRSGERYDKDKLRLYWKMLRDPFYGRAVRKYHDPKIIEEAGFFDDGSEPEDLLDLRSDPRMMTTPVHKIINQIKDLPEETRANFSTNPPIILLTTGAFCPIHEGHLMMMENAKKELESRGKIVVGGYISPSHDTYVFKKYKDTTFFDAPHRLYLCEKAVAYSDWLMVDNWEVRYNEYLINFTDVLRRLENYLKFHLPEIPLKIYYVFGGDNAAFARTFINKGGCVCVKRPSHEDRMLKIKHDPYITSNNEIVIVDAFFDQPSISSSEIRSQQKPPLPAIEPLFDKWYNHPVHSFDLQEKKYAIRVDYQWSTQIWENINSRYELTIANIEFLDKFSKFLENSFSTCSLPDQRSKVKVQPIDLGAQKEIVEKYNQENEVINLDACTEGKYNLGFSRHFGISDGQCRWEHLVNRPGNPSIEEQFSKIEAGKYVLLDDDIATGFTVNTLLKLAPPTIEIIEKNGLLQKYLEKYHEKLKLEADDLVDINDLRDFMVGTRGSGLVVSLPNGELCRAPYLLPYVSMISRGSLPPSMELQFSLQIWQLNISYHQSLGAKIKLKDCEPSFVTLMKYLEFDDETLLVDICRWHLDFLKRLVRK
;
A
#
# COMPACT_ATOMS: atom_id res chain seq x y z
N MET A 1 -37.53 -17.32 -18.72
CA MET A 1 -36.10 -17.55 -18.40
C MET A 1 -35.29 -17.44 -19.68
N ILE A 2 -34.34 -16.51 -19.75
CA ILE A 2 -33.49 -16.31 -20.92
C ILE A 2 -32.25 -17.18 -20.73
N ASN A 3 -32.01 -18.14 -21.62
CA ASN A 3 -30.74 -18.87 -21.63
C ASN A 3 -29.71 -18.02 -22.37
N LEU A 4 -28.86 -17.31 -21.62
CA LEU A 4 -27.84 -16.42 -22.19
C LEU A 4 -26.88 -17.14 -23.14
N TRP A 5 -26.56 -18.42 -22.89
CA TRP A 5 -25.67 -19.19 -23.79
C TRP A 5 -26.22 -19.33 -25.21
N LYS A 6 -27.55 -19.40 -25.36
CA LYS A 6 -28.18 -19.46 -26.68
C LYS A 6 -27.99 -18.17 -27.48
N ILE A 7 -27.82 -17.02 -26.82
CA ILE A 7 -27.53 -15.75 -27.51
C ILE A 7 -26.20 -15.86 -28.26
N PHE A 8 -25.22 -16.54 -27.67
CA PHE A 8 -23.91 -16.80 -28.25
C PHE A 8 -23.86 -18.04 -29.15
N GLY A 9 -24.98 -18.73 -29.36
CA GLY A 9 -25.00 -19.99 -30.11
C GLY A 9 -24.27 -21.15 -29.39
N LEU A 10 -24.06 -21.04 -28.08
CA LEU A 10 -23.26 -21.97 -27.28
C LEU A 10 -24.13 -22.80 -26.33
N LYS A 11 -23.57 -23.91 -25.86
CA LYS A 11 -24.12 -24.71 -24.76
C LYS A 11 -23.57 -24.22 -23.41
N PRO A 12 -24.28 -24.44 -22.29
CA PRO A 12 -23.85 -23.96 -20.97
C PRO A 12 -22.48 -24.42 -20.49
N ASP A 13 -21.94 -25.50 -21.04
CA ASP A 13 -20.64 -26.11 -20.76
C ASP A 13 -19.52 -25.65 -21.71
N ALA A 14 -19.79 -24.71 -22.63
CA ALA A 14 -18.80 -24.17 -23.53
C ALA A 14 -17.63 -23.52 -22.78
N THR A 15 -16.44 -23.58 -23.40
CA THR A 15 -15.24 -22.96 -22.85
C THR A 15 -15.32 -21.44 -22.90
N ILE A 16 -14.55 -20.78 -22.04
CA ILE A 16 -14.39 -19.32 -22.07
C ILE A 16 -13.84 -18.84 -23.41
N GLU A 17 -12.90 -19.58 -24.01
CA GLU A 17 -12.37 -19.24 -25.33
C GLU A 17 -13.44 -19.28 -26.44
N SER A 18 -14.32 -20.29 -26.40
CA SER A 18 -15.46 -20.37 -27.33
C SER A 18 -16.44 -19.21 -27.12
N LEU A 19 -16.67 -18.82 -25.87
CA LEU A 19 -17.51 -17.68 -25.51
C LEU A 19 -16.91 -16.35 -25.97
N ASP A 20 -15.61 -16.14 -25.77
CA ASP A 20 -14.88 -14.95 -26.23
C ASP A 20 -14.94 -14.83 -27.77
N LYS A 21 -14.71 -15.94 -28.50
CA LYS A 21 -14.85 -15.98 -29.97
C LYS A 21 -16.25 -15.63 -30.44
N ALA A 22 -17.28 -16.25 -29.85
CA ALA A 22 -18.67 -15.99 -30.21
C ALA A 22 -19.06 -14.53 -29.93
N TYR A 23 -18.58 -13.95 -28.82
CA TYR A 23 -18.81 -12.54 -28.52
C TYR A 23 -18.14 -11.62 -29.55
N ILE A 24 -16.89 -11.87 -29.91
CA ILE A 24 -16.14 -11.07 -30.90
C ILE A 24 -16.85 -11.10 -32.26
N GLU A 25 -17.33 -12.26 -32.70
CA GLU A 25 -18.09 -12.38 -33.95
C GLU A 25 -19.41 -11.61 -33.91
N LEU A 26 -20.15 -11.70 -32.80
CA LEU A 26 -21.46 -11.09 -32.66
C LEU A 26 -21.41 -9.57 -32.47
N ARG A 27 -20.42 -9.04 -31.72
CA ARG A 27 -20.30 -7.59 -31.43
C ARG A 27 -19.97 -6.76 -32.67
N SER A 28 -19.45 -7.39 -33.72
CA SER A 28 -19.16 -6.75 -35.02
C SER A 28 -20.41 -6.57 -35.89
N GLY A 29 -21.52 -7.26 -35.59
CA GLY A 29 -22.79 -7.10 -36.31
C GLY A 29 -23.70 -6.02 -35.71
N GLU A 30 -24.77 -5.68 -36.44
CA GLU A 30 -25.81 -4.73 -36.00
C GLU A 30 -27.01 -5.41 -35.31
N ARG A 31 -27.01 -6.75 -35.25
CA ARG A 31 -28.16 -7.55 -34.77
C ARG A 31 -28.45 -7.37 -33.28
N TYR A 32 -27.43 -7.08 -32.48
CA TYR A 32 -27.52 -7.01 -31.03
C TYR A 32 -27.06 -5.65 -30.52
N ASP A 33 -27.72 -5.19 -29.45
CA ASP A 33 -27.23 -4.07 -28.66
C ASP A 33 -25.88 -4.45 -28.04
N LYS A 34 -24.85 -3.64 -28.31
CA LYS A 34 -23.46 -3.98 -27.97
C LYS A 34 -23.22 -4.02 -26.46
N ASP A 35 -23.78 -3.07 -25.72
CA ASP A 35 -23.62 -2.99 -24.26
C ASP A 35 -24.31 -4.16 -23.59
N LYS A 36 -25.53 -4.50 -24.04
CA LYS A 36 -26.26 -5.67 -23.54
C LYS A 36 -25.57 -6.99 -23.88
N LEU A 37 -24.98 -7.10 -25.08
CA LEU A 37 -24.21 -8.27 -25.48
C LEU A 37 -22.95 -8.41 -24.62
N ARG A 38 -22.23 -7.30 -24.37
CA ARG A 38 -21.05 -7.27 -23.48
C ARG A 38 -21.44 -7.69 -22.06
N LEU A 39 -22.49 -7.11 -21.50
CA LEU A 39 -23.03 -7.46 -20.20
C LEU A 39 -23.23 -8.98 -20.06
N TYR A 40 -23.91 -9.61 -21.04
CA TYR A 40 -24.16 -11.05 -21.00
C TYR A 40 -22.92 -11.91 -21.19
N TRP A 41 -22.01 -11.51 -22.08
CA TRP A 41 -20.73 -12.18 -22.27
C TRP A 41 -19.93 -12.19 -20.96
N LYS A 42 -19.79 -11.03 -20.31
CA LYS A 42 -19.08 -10.89 -19.04
C LYS A 42 -19.72 -11.69 -17.91
N MET A 43 -21.05 -11.64 -17.76
CA MET A 43 -21.76 -12.43 -16.74
C MET A 43 -21.47 -13.93 -16.89
N LEU A 44 -21.50 -14.45 -18.13
CA LEU A 44 -21.23 -15.85 -18.41
C LEU A 44 -19.75 -16.22 -18.22
N ARG A 45 -18.85 -15.27 -18.50
CA ARG A 45 -17.41 -15.43 -18.41
C ARG A 45 -16.90 -15.49 -16.97
N ASP A 46 -17.51 -14.74 -16.06
CA ASP A 46 -17.09 -14.68 -14.67
C ASP A 46 -17.31 -16.02 -13.93
N PRO A 47 -16.31 -16.53 -13.18
CA PRO A 47 -16.39 -17.85 -12.55
C PRO A 47 -17.39 -17.96 -11.38
N PHE A 48 -17.81 -16.84 -10.81
CA PHE A 48 -18.85 -16.74 -9.79
C PHE A 48 -20.21 -16.47 -10.45
N TYR A 49 -20.33 -15.36 -11.18
CA TYR A 49 -21.61 -14.94 -11.78
C TYR A 49 -22.09 -15.91 -12.86
N GLY A 50 -21.20 -16.52 -13.65
CA GLY A 50 -21.60 -17.49 -14.67
C GLY A 50 -22.30 -18.71 -14.08
N ARG A 51 -21.96 -19.09 -12.84
CA ARG A 51 -22.65 -20.16 -12.09
C ARG A 51 -24.01 -19.70 -11.59
N ALA A 52 -24.09 -18.49 -11.06
CA ALA A 52 -25.35 -17.88 -10.64
C ALA A 52 -26.33 -17.73 -11.83
N VAL A 53 -25.86 -17.29 -13.00
CA VAL A 53 -26.66 -17.20 -14.24
C VAL A 53 -27.28 -18.55 -14.60
N ARG A 54 -26.52 -19.65 -14.47
CA ARG A 54 -27.01 -21.01 -14.77
C ARG A 54 -28.10 -21.48 -13.82
N LYS A 55 -28.24 -20.87 -12.63
CA LYS A 55 -29.23 -21.25 -11.62
C LYS A 55 -30.47 -20.36 -11.65
N TYR A 56 -30.25 -19.05 -11.72
CA TYR A 56 -31.33 -18.07 -11.65
C TYR A 56 -31.96 -17.75 -13.01
N HIS A 57 -31.20 -17.90 -14.11
CA HIS A 57 -31.65 -17.63 -15.49
C HIS A 57 -32.30 -16.24 -15.70
N ASP A 58 -31.93 -15.27 -14.87
CA ASP A 58 -32.37 -13.88 -14.92
C ASP A 58 -31.17 -12.95 -14.72
N PRO A 59 -30.73 -12.20 -15.75
CA PRO A 59 -29.66 -11.23 -15.64
C PRO A 59 -29.89 -10.16 -14.56
N LYS A 60 -31.14 -9.78 -14.28
CA LYS A 60 -31.44 -8.78 -13.26
C LYS A 60 -31.05 -9.26 -11.86
N ILE A 61 -31.21 -10.55 -11.58
CA ILE A 61 -30.79 -11.15 -10.31
C ILE A 61 -29.26 -11.07 -10.15
N ILE A 62 -28.53 -11.14 -11.26
CA ILE A 62 -27.06 -11.07 -11.29
C ILE A 62 -26.59 -9.63 -11.07
N GLU A 63 -27.26 -8.66 -11.69
CA GLU A 63 -27.04 -7.23 -11.42
C GLU A 63 -27.35 -6.88 -9.94
N GLU A 64 -28.47 -7.39 -9.39
CA GLU A 64 -28.79 -7.26 -7.96
C GLU A 64 -27.72 -7.92 -7.06
N ALA A 65 -27.05 -8.97 -7.54
CA ALA A 65 -25.95 -9.63 -6.85
C ALA A 65 -24.62 -8.85 -6.96
N GLY A 66 -24.67 -7.63 -7.48
CA GLY A 66 -23.56 -6.67 -7.50
C GLY A 66 -22.75 -6.67 -8.79
N PHE A 67 -23.15 -7.45 -9.80
CA PHE A 67 -22.50 -7.42 -11.11
C PHE A 67 -22.80 -6.11 -11.84
N PHE A 68 -21.81 -5.58 -12.54
CA PHE A 68 -22.01 -4.49 -13.49
C PHE A 68 -21.10 -4.64 -14.72
N ASP A 69 -21.51 -4.00 -15.82
CA ASP A 69 -20.64 -3.84 -16.98
C ASP A 69 -19.57 -2.79 -16.68
N ASP A 70 -18.33 -3.25 -16.57
CA ASP A 70 -17.17 -2.39 -16.36
C ASP A 70 -16.62 -1.76 -17.66
N GLY A 71 -17.19 -2.12 -18.82
CA GLY A 71 -16.80 -1.58 -20.12
C GLY A 71 -15.61 -2.28 -20.79
N SER A 72 -14.95 -3.21 -20.12
CA SER A 72 -13.79 -3.90 -20.70
C SER A 72 -14.15 -5.00 -21.68
N GLU A 73 -13.31 -5.11 -22.71
CA GLU A 73 -13.40 -6.00 -23.86
C GLU A 73 -12.37 -7.13 -23.76
N PRO A 74 -12.48 -8.23 -24.54
CA PRO A 74 -11.49 -9.31 -24.58
C PRO A 74 -10.05 -8.84 -24.74
N GLU A 75 -9.81 -7.77 -25.49
CA GLU A 75 -8.49 -7.17 -25.70
C GLU A 75 -7.89 -6.56 -24.41
N ASP A 76 -8.74 -6.10 -23.50
CA ASP A 76 -8.32 -5.50 -22.22
C ASP A 76 -8.07 -6.58 -21.15
N LEU A 77 -8.48 -7.83 -21.39
CA LEU A 77 -8.33 -8.97 -20.47
C LEU A 77 -6.90 -9.53 -20.38
N LEU A 78 -5.92 -8.90 -21.03
CA LEU A 78 -4.51 -9.33 -21.02
C LEU A 78 -4.01 -9.56 -19.58
N ASP A 79 -3.27 -10.67 -19.40
CA ASP A 79 -2.67 -11.25 -18.18
C ASP A 79 -1.87 -10.27 -17.28
N LEU A 80 -1.68 -9.04 -17.75
CA LEU A 80 -0.82 -8.01 -17.18
C LEU A 80 -1.42 -7.32 -15.94
N ARG A 81 -2.73 -7.44 -15.69
CA ARG A 81 -3.39 -6.88 -14.48
C ARG A 81 -3.13 -7.70 -13.21
N SER A 82 -2.51 -8.87 -13.37
CA SER A 82 -2.39 -9.89 -12.33
C SER A 82 -1.00 -10.48 -12.23
N ASP A 83 0.05 -9.83 -12.75
CA ASP A 83 1.43 -10.26 -12.49
C ASP A 83 1.65 -10.23 -10.97
N PRO A 84 1.66 -11.41 -10.30
CA PRO A 84 1.64 -11.44 -8.86
C PRO A 84 3.01 -11.08 -8.30
N ARG A 85 4.06 -11.00 -9.12
CA ARG A 85 5.36 -10.47 -8.68
C ARG A 85 5.24 -9.02 -8.23
N MET A 86 4.27 -8.28 -8.76
CA MET A 86 4.15 -6.87 -8.43
C MET A 86 3.56 -6.63 -7.04
N MET A 87 4.44 -6.32 -6.09
CA MET A 87 4.12 -6.09 -4.68
C MET A 87 3.16 -4.91 -4.51
N THR A 88 1.87 -5.20 -4.55
CA THR A 88 0.79 -4.20 -4.53
C THR A 88 -0.21 -4.47 -3.41
N THR A 89 -0.04 -5.54 -2.63
CA THR A 89 -0.91 -5.81 -1.48
C THR A 89 -0.06 -6.22 -0.28
N PRO A 90 -0.25 -5.58 0.88
CA PRO A 90 0.50 -5.93 2.08
C PRO A 90 0.05 -7.29 2.62
N VAL A 91 0.99 -8.08 3.14
CA VAL A 91 0.71 -9.41 3.74
C VAL A 91 1.23 -9.56 5.17
N HIS A 92 1.92 -8.54 5.70
CA HIS A 92 2.64 -8.59 6.97
C HIS A 92 1.73 -8.97 8.15
N LYS A 93 0.52 -8.41 8.25
CA LYS A 93 -0.40 -8.77 9.35
C LYS A 93 -0.88 -10.22 9.27
N ILE A 94 -1.07 -10.76 8.07
CA ILE A 94 -1.42 -12.19 7.90
C ILE A 94 -0.30 -13.08 8.43
N ILE A 95 0.94 -12.76 8.06
CA ILE A 95 2.12 -13.51 8.49
C ILE A 95 2.26 -13.45 10.02
N ASN A 96 2.08 -12.28 10.63
CA ASN A 96 2.15 -12.11 12.07
C ASN A 96 1.05 -12.91 12.79
N GLN A 97 -0.21 -12.80 12.35
CA GLN A 97 -1.32 -13.57 12.91
C GLN A 97 -1.06 -15.08 12.82
N ILE A 98 -0.52 -15.56 11.70
CA ILE A 98 -0.19 -16.98 11.55
C ILE A 98 0.96 -17.40 12.46
N LYS A 99 2.01 -16.58 12.60
CA LYS A 99 3.13 -16.87 13.51
C LYS A 99 2.69 -16.98 14.97
N ASP A 100 1.69 -16.20 15.37
CA ASP A 100 1.16 -16.18 16.74
C ASP A 100 0.21 -17.37 17.04
N LEU A 101 -0.21 -18.14 16.02
CA LEU A 101 -1.06 -19.31 16.22
C LEU A 101 -0.28 -20.50 16.80
N PRO A 102 -0.91 -21.31 17.70
CA PRO A 102 -0.34 -22.57 18.16
C PRO A 102 0.08 -23.48 17.00
N GLU A 103 1.17 -24.22 17.18
CA GLU A 103 1.67 -25.16 16.16
C GLU A 103 0.61 -26.21 15.76
N GLU A 104 -0.16 -26.71 16.72
CA GLU A 104 -1.28 -27.63 16.47
C GLU A 104 -2.36 -27.02 15.57
N THR A 105 -2.67 -25.73 15.75
CA THR A 105 -3.61 -25.00 14.90
C THR A 105 -3.09 -24.89 13.48
N ARG A 106 -1.79 -24.56 13.31
CA ARG A 106 -1.13 -24.46 12.00
C ARG A 106 -1.05 -25.80 11.28
N ALA A 107 -0.79 -26.89 12.01
CA ALA A 107 -0.75 -28.25 11.45
C ALA A 107 -2.09 -28.67 10.83
N ASN A 108 -3.21 -28.10 11.29
CA ASN A 108 -4.56 -28.40 10.82
C ASN A 108 -5.03 -27.52 9.64
N PHE A 109 -4.19 -26.65 9.05
CA PHE A 109 -4.60 -25.78 7.94
C PHE A 109 -5.08 -26.54 6.69
N SER A 110 -4.66 -27.79 6.49
CA SER A 110 -5.13 -28.62 5.38
C SER A 110 -6.63 -28.99 5.48
N THR A 111 -7.14 -29.18 6.70
CA THR A 111 -8.53 -29.56 6.98
C THR A 111 -9.38 -28.38 7.43
N ASN A 112 -8.78 -27.39 8.07
CA ASN A 112 -9.38 -26.11 8.43
C ASN A 112 -8.56 -24.93 7.87
N PRO A 113 -8.65 -24.67 6.54
CA PRO A 113 -8.01 -23.55 5.87
C PRO A 113 -8.21 -22.21 6.59
N PRO A 114 -7.14 -21.43 6.86
CA PRO A 114 -7.26 -20.10 7.39
C PRO A 114 -7.96 -19.17 6.39
N ILE A 115 -8.71 -18.21 6.92
CA ILE A 115 -9.61 -17.33 6.17
C ILE A 115 -9.06 -15.90 6.18
N ILE A 116 -9.14 -15.28 5.01
CA ILE A 116 -8.97 -13.85 4.78
C ILE A 116 -10.34 -13.23 4.49
N LEU A 117 -10.64 -12.12 5.15
CA LEU A 117 -11.85 -11.36 4.86
C LEU A 117 -11.57 -10.27 3.84
N LEU A 118 -12.47 -10.07 2.87
CA LEU A 118 -12.38 -8.98 1.91
C LEU A 118 -13.70 -8.21 1.88
N THR A 119 -13.66 -6.89 1.98
CA THR A 119 -14.79 -6.03 1.64
C THR A 119 -14.34 -5.01 0.60
N THR A 120 -15.16 -4.79 -0.42
CA THR A 120 -14.98 -3.64 -1.33
C THR A 120 -16.01 -2.55 -1.04
N GLY A 121 -15.76 -1.34 -1.53
CA GLY A 121 -16.69 -0.24 -1.37
C GLY A 121 -16.10 1.12 -1.68
N ALA A 122 -16.97 2.13 -1.72
CA ALA A 122 -16.53 3.49 -1.98
C ALA A 122 -15.65 4.06 -0.85
N PHE A 123 -15.97 3.74 0.41
CA PHE A 123 -15.30 4.27 1.62
C PHE A 123 -15.03 5.78 1.55
N CYS A 124 -16.10 6.56 1.31
CA CYS A 124 -15.99 8.00 1.09
C CYS A 124 -16.75 8.83 2.14
N PRO A 125 -16.28 8.94 3.39
CA PRO A 125 -15.09 8.28 3.93
C PRO A 125 -15.39 6.90 4.52
N ILE A 126 -14.34 6.14 4.83
CA ILE A 126 -14.41 5.00 5.75
C ILE A 126 -14.93 5.46 7.12
N HIS A 127 -15.59 4.58 7.86
CA HIS A 127 -16.21 4.90 9.15
C HIS A 127 -16.35 3.67 10.02
N GLU A 128 -16.74 3.86 11.28
CA GLU A 128 -16.84 2.80 12.29
C GLU A 128 -17.71 1.63 11.85
N GLY A 129 -18.88 1.86 11.23
CA GLY A 129 -19.72 0.80 10.70
C GLY A 129 -19.05 -0.13 9.67
N HIS A 130 -18.03 0.32 8.93
CA HIS A 130 -17.25 -0.54 8.04
C HIS A 130 -16.31 -1.46 8.83
N LEU A 131 -15.61 -0.90 9.83
CA LEU A 131 -14.70 -1.65 10.69
C LEU A 131 -15.48 -2.67 11.53
N MET A 132 -16.59 -2.24 12.13
CA MET A 132 -17.46 -3.09 12.94
C MET A 132 -18.10 -4.22 12.12
N MET A 133 -18.38 -4.00 10.84
CA MET A 133 -18.84 -5.07 9.93
C MET A 133 -17.76 -6.16 9.77
N MET A 134 -16.50 -5.77 9.59
CA MET A 134 -15.38 -6.71 9.50
C MET A 134 -15.15 -7.46 10.82
N GLU A 135 -15.20 -6.77 11.96
CA GLU A 135 -15.07 -7.39 13.29
C GLU A 135 -16.20 -8.40 13.59
N ASN A 136 -17.44 -8.05 13.25
CA ASN A 136 -18.57 -8.97 13.38
C ASN A 136 -18.42 -10.21 12.51
N ALA A 137 -17.97 -10.05 11.26
CA ALA A 137 -17.73 -11.16 10.36
C ALA A 137 -16.60 -12.08 10.87
N LYS A 138 -15.50 -11.49 11.36
CA LYS A 138 -14.39 -12.22 11.97
C LYS A 138 -14.87 -13.05 13.15
N LYS A 139 -15.51 -12.40 14.14
CA LYS A 139 -15.98 -13.06 15.36
C LYS A 139 -16.96 -14.19 15.08
N GLU A 140 -17.85 -14.02 14.10
CA GLU A 140 -18.81 -15.07 13.75
C GLU A 140 -18.16 -16.28 13.07
N LEU A 141 -17.16 -16.07 12.22
CA LEU A 141 -16.43 -17.18 11.64
C LEU A 141 -15.61 -17.93 12.70
N GLU A 142 -14.98 -17.19 13.62
CA GLU A 142 -14.24 -17.77 14.75
C GLU A 142 -15.16 -18.54 15.72
N SER A 143 -16.37 -18.04 15.99
CA SER A 143 -17.39 -18.74 16.81
C SER A 143 -17.77 -20.11 16.22
N ARG A 144 -17.65 -20.25 14.89
CA ARG A 144 -17.91 -21.47 14.12
C ARG A 144 -16.67 -22.35 13.95
N GLY A 145 -15.58 -22.06 14.68
CA GLY A 145 -14.33 -22.81 14.64
C GLY A 145 -13.49 -22.57 13.39
N LYS A 146 -13.77 -21.52 12.61
CA LYS A 146 -12.89 -21.09 11.52
C LYS A 146 -11.77 -20.23 12.08
N ILE A 147 -10.67 -20.12 11.34
CA ILE A 147 -9.49 -19.35 11.74
C ILE A 147 -9.39 -18.14 10.81
N VAL A 148 -9.56 -16.93 11.32
CA VAL A 148 -9.41 -15.70 10.52
C VAL A 148 -8.05 -15.08 10.81
N VAL A 149 -7.22 -14.97 9.78
CA VAL A 149 -5.81 -14.52 9.92
C VAL A 149 -5.54 -13.16 9.30
N GLY A 150 -6.52 -12.55 8.65
CA GLY A 150 -6.37 -11.21 8.08
C GLY A 150 -7.64 -10.71 7.41
N GLY A 151 -7.64 -9.43 7.10
CA GLY A 151 -8.73 -8.80 6.37
C GLY A 151 -8.28 -7.61 5.55
N TYR A 152 -8.95 -7.39 4.43
CA TYR A 152 -8.69 -6.29 3.51
C TYR A 152 -9.91 -5.40 3.35
N ILE A 153 -9.68 -4.11 3.54
CA ILE A 153 -10.52 -3.05 3.00
C ILE A 153 -10.01 -2.74 1.60
N SER A 154 -10.84 -2.87 0.57
CA SER A 154 -10.47 -2.61 -0.82
C SER A 154 -11.28 -1.45 -1.37
N PRO A 155 -10.74 -0.21 -1.36
CA PRO A 155 -11.45 0.93 -1.90
C PRO A 155 -11.71 0.77 -3.39
N SER A 156 -12.91 1.13 -3.82
CA SER A 156 -13.30 1.01 -5.22
C SER A 156 -12.71 2.12 -6.07
N HIS A 157 -12.55 1.82 -7.37
CA HIS A 157 -12.12 2.77 -8.37
C HIS A 157 -13.04 4.00 -8.45
N ASP A 158 -12.49 5.18 -8.75
CA ASP A 158 -13.26 6.44 -8.78
C ASP A 158 -14.46 6.38 -9.70
N THR A 159 -14.33 5.79 -10.91
CA THR A 159 -15.47 5.66 -11.84
C THR A 159 -16.68 4.95 -11.22
N TYR A 160 -16.46 3.95 -10.35
CA TYR A 160 -17.54 3.30 -9.62
C TYR A 160 -18.19 4.26 -8.60
N VAL A 161 -17.37 5.00 -7.87
CA VAL A 161 -17.81 5.98 -6.87
C VAL A 161 -18.60 7.11 -7.53
N PHE A 162 -18.12 7.69 -8.63
CA PHE A 162 -18.82 8.70 -9.43
C PHE A 162 -20.19 8.22 -9.93
N LYS A 163 -20.28 6.97 -10.42
CA LYS A 163 -21.57 6.40 -10.84
C LYS A 163 -22.56 6.28 -9.68
N LYS A 164 -22.06 5.94 -8.48
CA LYS A 164 -22.86 5.77 -7.26
C LYS A 164 -23.28 7.09 -6.63
N TYR A 165 -22.41 8.09 -6.64
CA TYR A 165 -22.63 9.40 -6.04
C TYR A 165 -22.52 10.46 -7.14
N LYS A 166 -23.66 10.97 -7.61
CA LYS A 166 -23.74 12.04 -8.62
C LYS A 166 -23.34 13.42 -8.08
N ASP A 167 -22.83 13.48 -6.85
CA ASP A 167 -22.54 14.71 -6.12
C ASP A 167 -21.05 15.07 -6.28
N THR A 168 -20.73 16.37 -6.29
CA THR A 168 -19.38 16.90 -6.53
C THR A 168 -18.47 16.89 -5.29
N THR A 169 -18.90 16.25 -4.21
CA THR A 169 -18.32 16.35 -2.86
C THR A 169 -17.56 15.11 -2.41
N PHE A 170 -17.31 14.12 -3.27
CA PHE A 170 -16.60 12.90 -2.85
C PHE A 170 -15.07 13.06 -3.01
N PHE A 171 -14.31 12.36 -2.17
CA PHE A 171 -12.85 12.28 -2.26
C PHE A 171 -12.42 11.38 -3.42
N ASP A 172 -11.38 11.78 -4.14
CA ASP A 172 -10.76 10.94 -5.17
C ASP A 172 -10.06 9.70 -4.59
N ALA A 173 -9.56 8.85 -5.48
CA ALA A 173 -8.92 7.58 -5.17
C ALA A 173 -7.74 7.72 -4.16
N PRO A 174 -6.72 8.58 -4.39
CA PRO A 174 -5.64 8.77 -3.43
C PRO A 174 -6.09 9.18 -2.02
N HIS A 175 -7.07 10.09 -1.92
CA HIS A 175 -7.54 10.58 -0.63
C HIS A 175 -8.34 9.50 0.12
N ARG A 176 -9.24 8.78 -0.56
CA ARG A 176 -9.99 7.67 0.06
C ARG A 176 -9.08 6.54 0.51
N LEU A 177 -8.07 6.22 -0.28
CA LEU A 177 -7.06 5.23 0.06
C LEU A 177 -6.32 5.62 1.34
N TYR A 178 -5.82 6.85 1.43
CA TYR A 178 -5.10 7.28 2.63
C TYR A 178 -5.99 7.33 3.89
N LEU A 179 -7.26 7.72 3.76
CA LEU A 179 -8.22 7.65 4.87
C LEU A 179 -8.43 6.19 5.33
N CYS A 180 -8.50 5.23 4.40
CA CYS A 180 -8.59 3.81 4.74
C CYS A 180 -7.33 3.31 5.44
N GLU A 181 -6.14 3.68 4.96
CA GLU A 181 -4.86 3.30 5.55
C GLU A 181 -4.72 3.85 6.98
N LYS A 182 -5.13 5.10 7.22
CA LYS A 182 -5.18 5.69 8.57
C LYS A 182 -6.17 4.97 9.48
N ALA A 183 -7.35 4.62 8.97
CA ALA A 183 -8.38 3.95 9.76
C ALA A 183 -7.96 2.55 10.23
N VAL A 184 -7.13 1.83 9.47
CA VAL A 184 -6.67 0.47 9.85
C VAL A 184 -5.24 0.42 10.40
N ALA A 185 -4.56 1.56 10.52
CA ALA A 185 -3.17 1.64 10.96
C ALA A 185 -2.93 0.97 12.33
N TYR A 186 -3.92 1.04 13.23
CA TYR A 186 -3.84 0.45 14.56
C TYR A 186 -4.52 -0.92 14.69
N SER A 187 -5.09 -1.47 13.61
CA SER A 187 -5.61 -2.84 13.62
C SER A 187 -4.48 -3.84 13.46
N ASP A 188 -4.51 -4.94 14.21
CA ASP A 188 -3.50 -6.00 14.13
C ASP A 188 -3.79 -7.05 13.04
N TRP A 189 -4.94 -6.94 12.35
CA TRP A 189 -5.37 -7.92 11.34
C TRP A 189 -5.95 -7.31 10.05
N LEU A 190 -6.45 -6.05 10.10
CA LEU A 190 -6.96 -5.35 8.92
C LEU A 190 -5.84 -4.59 8.20
N MET A 191 -5.84 -4.70 6.88
CA MET A 191 -4.99 -3.95 5.96
C MET A 191 -5.85 -3.34 4.84
N VAL A 192 -5.24 -2.49 4.02
CA VAL A 192 -5.88 -1.99 2.79
C VAL A 192 -5.30 -2.74 1.60
N ASP A 193 -6.16 -3.31 0.76
CA ASP A 193 -5.74 -3.74 -0.58
C ASP A 193 -5.98 -2.57 -1.53
N ASN A 194 -4.89 -1.92 -1.97
CA ASN A 194 -4.97 -0.75 -2.82
C ASN A 194 -5.06 -1.13 -4.32
N TRP A 195 -5.06 -2.42 -4.67
CA TRP A 195 -5.11 -2.88 -6.05
C TRP A 195 -6.32 -2.33 -6.82
N GLU A 196 -7.53 -2.46 -6.27
CA GLU A 196 -8.77 -2.01 -6.93
C GLU A 196 -8.78 -0.50 -7.20
N VAL A 197 -8.37 0.31 -6.22
CA VAL A 197 -8.43 1.78 -6.31
C VAL A 197 -7.30 2.37 -7.16
N ARG A 198 -6.11 1.76 -7.13
CA ARG A 198 -4.88 2.38 -7.67
C ARG A 198 -4.36 1.71 -8.93
N TYR A 199 -4.54 0.39 -9.07
CA TYR A 199 -3.86 -0.40 -10.10
C TYR A 199 -4.77 -0.87 -11.24
N ASN A 200 -5.87 -0.15 -11.47
CA ASN A 200 -6.87 -0.46 -12.49
C ASN A 200 -7.27 0.80 -13.26
N GLU A 201 -7.44 0.70 -14.59
CA GLU A 201 -7.80 1.83 -15.47
C GLU A 201 -9.32 2.13 -15.44
N TYR A 202 -10.13 1.20 -14.93
CA TYR A 202 -11.58 1.28 -14.93
C TYR A 202 -12.18 0.59 -13.70
N LEU A 203 -13.48 0.78 -13.46
CA LEU A 203 -14.20 0.13 -12.37
C LEU A 203 -14.11 -1.40 -12.46
N ILE A 204 -13.91 -2.12 -11.35
CA ILE A 204 -13.72 -3.58 -11.37
C ILE A 204 -14.79 -4.28 -10.54
N ASN A 205 -15.34 -5.38 -11.05
CA ASN A 205 -16.27 -6.21 -10.29
C ASN A 205 -15.57 -6.80 -9.06
N PHE A 206 -16.25 -6.88 -7.91
CA PHE A 206 -15.63 -7.41 -6.69
C PHE A 206 -15.17 -8.87 -6.83
N THR A 207 -15.74 -9.63 -7.77
CA THR A 207 -15.31 -11.00 -8.11
C THR A 207 -13.93 -11.05 -8.77
N ASP A 208 -13.56 -10.02 -9.54
CA ASP A 208 -12.21 -9.88 -10.08
C ASP A 208 -11.21 -9.46 -9.00
N VAL A 209 -11.62 -8.59 -8.06
CA VAL A 209 -10.80 -8.26 -6.87
C VAL A 209 -10.53 -9.53 -6.05
N LEU A 210 -11.55 -10.33 -5.77
CA LEU A 210 -11.43 -11.63 -5.09
C LEU A 210 -10.44 -12.55 -5.81
N ARG A 211 -10.60 -12.72 -7.13
CA ARG A 211 -9.78 -13.64 -7.93
C ARG A 211 -8.33 -13.17 -8.01
N ARG A 212 -8.10 -11.86 -8.17
CA ARG A 212 -6.75 -11.30 -8.15
C ARG A 212 -6.11 -11.48 -6.78
N LEU A 213 -6.82 -11.22 -5.69
CA LEU A 213 -6.31 -11.40 -4.33
C LEU A 213 -5.99 -12.87 -4.04
N GLU A 214 -6.84 -13.81 -4.49
CA GLU A 214 -6.58 -15.26 -4.38
C GLU A 214 -5.27 -15.65 -5.07
N ASN A 215 -5.07 -15.18 -6.31
CA ASN A 215 -3.84 -15.44 -7.06
C ASN A 215 -2.61 -14.79 -6.41
N TYR A 216 -2.74 -13.55 -5.93
CA TYR A 216 -1.67 -12.81 -5.27
C TYR A 216 -1.22 -13.49 -3.97
N LEU A 217 -2.17 -13.84 -3.10
CA LEU A 217 -1.86 -14.54 -1.85
C LEU A 217 -1.29 -15.93 -2.10
N LYS A 218 -1.79 -16.65 -3.12
CA LYS A 218 -1.22 -17.96 -3.50
C LYS A 218 0.23 -17.86 -3.98
N PHE A 219 0.58 -16.78 -4.67
CA PHE A 219 1.95 -16.54 -5.13
C PHE A 219 2.88 -16.19 -3.97
N HIS A 220 2.46 -15.29 -3.07
CA HIS A 220 3.31 -14.80 -1.99
C HIS A 220 3.32 -15.68 -0.73
N LEU A 221 2.27 -16.47 -0.51
CA LEU A 221 2.09 -17.36 0.63
C LEU A 221 1.71 -18.79 0.16
N PRO A 222 2.52 -19.43 -0.72
CA PRO A 222 2.14 -20.67 -1.41
C PRO A 222 1.92 -21.86 -0.48
N GLU A 223 2.60 -21.87 0.67
CA GLU A 223 2.52 -22.95 1.66
C GLU A 223 1.25 -22.88 2.54
N ILE A 224 0.47 -21.80 2.42
CA ILE A 224 -0.70 -21.56 3.28
C ILE A 224 -1.97 -21.70 2.43
N PRO A 225 -2.83 -22.69 2.72
CA PRO A 225 -4.06 -22.90 1.95
C PRO A 225 -5.12 -21.85 2.36
N LEU A 226 -4.93 -20.60 1.98
CA LEU A 226 -5.82 -19.50 2.34
C LEU A 226 -7.15 -19.58 1.59
N LYS A 227 -8.25 -19.29 2.29
CA LYS A 227 -9.57 -19.05 1.69
C LYS A 227 -9.95 -17.58 1.85
N ILE A 228 -10.62 -17.02 0.85
CA ILE A 228 -11.12 -15.65 0.92
C ILE A 228 -12.64 -15.68 1.10
N TYR A 229 -13.13 -14.99 2.13
CA TYR A 229 -14.54 -14.74 2.37
C TYR A 229 -14.87 -13.29 2.09
N TYR A 230 -15.87 -13.06 1.25
CA TYR A 230 -16.32 -11.71 0.94
C TYR A 230 -17.32 -11.20 1.99
N VAL A 231 -17.10 -10.02 2.54
CA VAL A 231 -17.91 -9.43 3.61
C VAL A 231 -18.70 -8.24 3.08
N PHE A 232 -19.99 -8.19 3.39
CA PHE A 232 -20.86 -7.07 3.04
C PHE A 232 -22.00 -6.88 4.05
N GLY A 233 -22.54 -5.67 4.09
CA GLY A 233 -23.68 -5.32 4.92
C GLY A 233 -25.00 -5.82 4.34
N GLY A 234 -26.03 -5.90 5.19
CA GLY A 234 -27.39 -6.31 4.80
C GLY A 234 -28.02 -5.43 3.72
N ASP A 235 -27.52 -4.20 3.51
CA ASP A 235 -27.89 -3.38 2.36
C ASP A 235 -27.58 -4.07 1.01
N ASN A 236 -26.55 -4.91 0.96
CA ASN A 236 -26.15 -5.67 -0.23
C ASN A 236 -26.44 -7.17 -0.09
N ALA A 237 -27.47 -7.56 0.68
CA ALA A 237 -27.83 -8.96 0.95
C ALA A 237 -27.89 -9.85 -0.32
N ALA A 238 -28.37 -9.30 -1.45
CA ALA A 238 -28.45 -10.00 -2.72
C ALA A 238 -27.09 -10.47 -3.27
N PHE A 239 -25.96 -9.90 -2.82
CA PHE A 239 -24.61 -10.33 -3.20
C PHE A 239 -24.31 -11.77 -2.78
N ALA A 240 -25.04 -12.31 -1.79
CA ALA A 240 -24.96 -13.71 -1.40
C ALA A 240 -25.22 -14.68 -2.58
N ARG A 241 -26.03 -14.26 -3.57
CA ARG A 241 -26.33 -15.05 -4.77
C ARG A 241 -25.09 -15.30 -5.65
N THR A 242 -24.06 -14.48 -5.51
CA THR A 242 -22.76 -14.65 -6.22
C THR A 242 -22.01 -15.89 -5.73
N PHE A 243 -22.21 -16.30 -4.47
CA PHE A 243 -21.41 -17.33 -3.80
C PHE A 243 -22.08 -18.71 -3.73
N ILE A 244 -23.23 -18.90 -4.39
CA ILE A 244 -24.01 -20.15 -4.30
C ILE A 244 -23.26 -21.42 -4.74
N ASN A 245 -22.20 -21.28 -5.54
CA ASN A 245 -21.45 -22.41 -6.09
C ASN A 245 -19.92 -22.22 -6.08
N LYS A 246 -19.40 -21.10 -5.58
CA LYS A 246 -17.96 -20.82 -5.49
C LYS A 246 -17.68 -19.76 -4.42
N GLY A 247 -16.63 -19.98 -3.64
CA GLY A 247 -16.19 -19.07 -2.58
C GLY A 247 -17.10 -19.07 -1.36
N GLY A 248 -16.78 -18.21 -0.40
CA GLY A 248 -17.59 -17.97 0.78
C GLY A 248 -17.88 -16.50 0.96
N CYS A 249 -18.93 -16.18 1.71
CA CYS A 249 -19.25 -14.82 2.07
C CYS A 249 -19.90 -14.69 3.44
N VAL A 250 -19.82 -13.49 4.00
CA VAL A 250 -20.46 -13.11 5.25
C VAL A 250 -21.32 -11.87 5.03
N CYS A 251 -22.63 -12.02 5.21
CA CYS A 251 -23.60 -10.93 5.18
C CYS A 251 -23.92 -10.49 6.61
N VAL A 252 -23.48 -9.30 7.01
CA VAL A 252 -23.76 -8.75 8.34
C VAL A 252 -25.06 -7.96 8.31
N LYS A 253 -26.08 -8.42 9.04
CA LYS A 253 -27.39 -7.77 9.10
C LYS A 253 -27.28 -6.36 9.67
N ARG A 254 -28.15 -5.47 9.18
CA ARG A 254 -28.31 -4.10 9.68
C ARG A 254 -29.79 -3.86 10.00
N PRO A 255 -30.14 -3.32 11.18
CA PRO A 255 -31.54 -3.07 11.54
C PRO A 255 -32.30 -2.22 10.51
N SER A 256 -31.61 -1.28 9.86
CA SER A 256 -32.19 -0.38 8.85
C SER A 256 -32.50 -1.04 7.49
N HIS A 257 -32.11 -2.29 7.26
CA HIS A 257 -32.19 -2.96 5.95
C HIS A 257 -32.72 -4.41 6.05
N GLU A 258 -33.56 -4.72 7.05
CA GLU A 258 -34.15 -6.06 7.20
C GLU A 258 -35.04 -6.46 6.01
N ASP A 259 -35.64 -5.49 5.31
CA ASP A 259 -36.43 -5.70 4.10
C ASP A 259 -35.58 -6.35 2.98
N ARG A 260 -34.32 -5.92 2.83
CA ARG A 260 -33.40 -6.51 1.83
C ARG A 260 -33.00 -7.93 2.18
N MET A 261 -32.99 -8.29 3.46
CA MET A 261 -32.77 -9.66 3.90
C MET A 261 -33.89 -10.61 3.45
N LEU A 262 -35.14 -10.11 3.32
CA LEU A 262 -36.26 -10.92 2.81
C LEU A 262 -36.00 -11.43 1.39
N LYS A 263 -35.21 -10.71 0.57
CA LYS A 263 -34.87 -11.13 -0.80
C LYS A 263 -34.07 -12.43 -0.87
N ILE A 264 -33.36 -12.78 0.20
CA ILE A 264 -32.49 -13.96 0.26
C ILE A 264 -32.93 -14.98 1.32
N LYS A 265 -33.79 -14.59 2.28
CA LYS A 265 -34.20 -15.41 3.42
C LYS A 265 -34.79 -16.77 3.04
N HIS A 266 -35.47 -16.83 1.89
CA HIS A 266 -36.12 -18.04 1.39
C HIS A 266 -35.43 -18.63 0.16
N ASP A 267 -34.25 -18.12 -0.22
CA ASP A 267 -33.49 -18.67 -1.33
C ASP A 267 -32.84 -20.01 -0.89
N PRO A 268 -33.24 -21.15 -1.49
CA PRO A 268 -32.73 -22.46 -1.08
C PRO A 268 -31.25 -22.63 -1.38
N TYR A 269 -30.70 -21.91 -2.37
CA TYR A 269 -29.28 -21.98 -2.72
C TYR A 269 -28.40 -21.22 -1.72
N ILE A 270 -28.99 -20.29 -0.97
CA ILE A 270 -28.33 -19.54 0.09
C ILE A 270 -28.48 -20.29 1.41
N THR A 271 -29.70 -20.61 1.80
CA THR A 271 -30.01 -21.21 3.11
C THR A 271 -29.43 -22.60 3.34
N SER A 272 -29.12 -23.34 2.27
CA SER A 272 -28.47 -24.66 2.35
C SER A 272 -26.94 -24.63 2.22
N ASN A 273 -26.34 -23.46 1.97
CA ASN A 273 -24.91 -23.33 1.70
C ASN A 273 -24.15 -22.85 2.94
N ASN A 274 -23.35 -23.73 3.53
CA ASN A 274 -22.55 -23.42 4.73
C ASN A 274 -21.42 -22.41 4.51
N GLU A 275 -21.04 -22.13 3.25
CA GLU A 275 -20.05 -21.10 2.91
C GLU A 275 -20.69 -19.70 2.84
N ILE A 276 -22.03 -19.61 2.88
CA ILE A 276 -22.77 -18.34 2.94
C ILE A 276 -23.28 -18.14 4.37
N VAL A 277 -22.63 -17.22 5.09
CA VAL A 277 -22.93 -16.94 6.49
C VAL A 277 -23.76 -15.66 6.57
N ILE A 278 -24.95 -15.74 7.14
CA ILE A 278 -25.78 -14.57 7.45
C ILE A 278 -25.73 -14.35 8.95
N VAL A 279 -25.30 -13.16 9.36
CA VAL A 279 -24.90 -12.87 10.73
C VAL A 279 -25.80 -11.80 11.32
N ASP A 280 -26.42 -12.10 12.46
CA ASP A 280 -26.93 -11.06 13.36
C ASP A 280 -25.73 -10.39 14.02
N ALA A 281 -25.67 -9.06 14.03
CA ALA A 281 -24.49 -8.37 14.54
C ALA A 281 -24.22 -8.74 16.02
N PHE A 282 -23.04 -9.29 16.30
CA PHE A 282 -22.57 -9.63 17.65
C PHE A 282 -22.27 -8.39 18.50
N PHE A 283 -21.76 -7.36 17.84
CA PHE A 283 -21.53 -6.04 18.39
C PHE A 283 -22.53 -5.08 17.75
N ASP A 284 -23.07 -4.15 18.54
CA ASP A 284 -23.98 -3.13 18.04
C ASP A 284 -23.37 -2.42 16.82
N GLN A 285 -24.05 -2.56 15.68
CA GLN A 285 -23.65 -1.85 14.47
C GLN A 285 -24.04 -0.38 14.66
N PRO A 286 -23.07 0.56 14.67
CA PRO A 286 -23.41 1.96 14.75
C PRO A 286 -24.26 2.31 13.53
N SER A 287 -25.39 2.98 13.76
CA SER A 287 -26.26 3.44 12.67
C SER A 287 -25.60 4.61 11.93
N ILE A 288 -24.48 4.42 11.27
CA ILE A 288 -23.69 5.47 10.61
C ILE A 288 -23.46 5.12 9.14
N SER A 289 -23.52 6.14 8.29
CA SER A 289 -23.23 6.06 6.87
C SER A 289 -22.23 7.13 6.46
N SER A 290 -21.47 6.88 5.40
CA SER A 290 -20.59 7.89 4.81
C SER A 290 -21.35 9.17 4.40
N SER A 291 -22.62 9.05 4.00
CA SER A 291 -23.46 10.21 3.67
C SER A 291 -23.79 11.07 4.89
N GLU A 292 -24.06 10.47 6.05
CA GLU A 292 -24.28 11.22 7.31
C GLU A 292 -23.01 11.93 7.79
N ILE A 293 -21.83 11.35 7.53
CA ILE A 293 -20.55 12.01 7.84
C ILE A 293 -20.32 13.20 6.92
N ARG A 294 -20.54 13.02 5.61
CA ARG A 294 -20.44 14.11 4.62
C ARG A 294 -21.47 15.22 4.86
N SER A 295 -22.65 14.91 5.40
CA SER A 295 -23.64 15.91 5.81
C SER A 295 -23.45 16.44 7.24
N GLN A 296 -22.33 16.09 7.89
CA GLN A 296 -21.96 16.50 9.26
C GLN A 296 -22.99 16.12 10.34
N GLN A 297 -23.86 15.14 10.07
CA GLN A 297 -24.78 14.60 11.07
C GLN A 297 -24.07 13.69 12.07
N LYS A 298 -22.94 13.10 11.66
CA LYS A 298 -22.10 12.22 12.50
C LYS A 298 -20.62 12.52 12.28
N PRO A 299 -19.77 12.42 13.32
CA PRO A 299 -18.35 12.67 13.17
C PRO A 299 -17.66 11.53 12.39
N PRO A 300 -16.54 11.81 11.70
CA PRO A 300 -15.66 10.79 11.14
C PRO A 300 -14.93 9.99 12.24
N LEU A 301 -14.18 8.95 11.87
CA LEU A 301 -13.31 8.23 12.81
C LEU A 301 -12.23 9.17 13.38
N PRO A 302 -11.86 9.07 14.67
CA PRO A 302 -10.80 9.91 15.25
C PRO A 302 -9.46 9.81 14.48
N ALA A 303 -9.14 8.63 13.96
CA ALA A 303 -7.92 8.40 13.18
C ALA A 303 -7.87 9.16 11.85
N ILE A 304 -9.03 9.58 11.31
CA ILE A 304 -9.13 10.27 10.02
C ILE A 304 -9.68 11.69 10.15
N GLU A 305 -10.24 12.05 11.31
CA GLU A 305 -10.91 13.33 11.56
C GLU A 305 -10.05 14.54 11.18
N PRO A 306 -8.75 14.64 11.53
CA PRO A 306 -7.93 15.80 11.15
C PRO A 306 -7.79 15.96 9.63
N LEU A 307 -7.68 14.85 8.90
CA LEU A 307 -7.58 14.87 7.44
C LEU A 307 -8.93 15.16 6.78
N PHE A 308 -9.99 14.55 7.31
CA PHE A 308 -11.35 14.78 6.85
C PHE A 308 -11.73 16.25 7.01
N ASP A 309 -11.46 16.85 8.17
CA ASP A 309 -11.75 18.25 8.45
C ASP A 309 -10.98 19.18 7.50
N LYS A 310 -9.66 18.95 7.38
CA LYS A 310 -8.79 19.69 6.45
C LYS A 310 -9.28 19.63 5.00
N TRP A 311 -9.67 18.45 4.53
CA TRP A 311 -9.97 18.26 3.11
C TRP A 311 -11.43 18.50 2.72
N TYR A 312 -12.36 18.32 3.66
CA TYR A 312 -13.80 18.38 3.39
C TYR A 312 -14.48 19.62 3.96
N ASN A 313 -14.22 19.95 5.23
CA ASN A 313 -14.86 21.09 5.90
C ASN A 313 -14.13 22.41 5.62
N HIS A 314 -12.81 22.34 5.49
CA HIS A 314 -11.94 23.49 5.28
C HIS A 314 -11.04 23.34 4.04
N PRO A 315 -11.59 22.98 2.86
CA PRO A 315 -10.78 22.85 1.65
C PRO A 315 -10.15 24.21 1.33
N VAL A 316 -8.81 24.25 1.36
CA VAL A 316 -8.10 25.48 1.05
C VAL A 316 -7.94 25.58 -0.45
N HIS A 317 -8.79 26.40 -1.07
CA HIS A 317 -8.75 26.67 -2.51
C HIS A 317 -7.68 27.69 -2.92
N SER A 318 -7.14 28.44 -1.95
CA SER A 318 -6.08 29.42 -2.19
C SER A 318 -4.71 28.76 -2.21
N PHE A 319 -3.81 29.34 -3.01
CA PHE A 319 -2.39 29.00 -2.97
C PHE A 319 -1.78 29.54 -1.67
N ASP A 320 -1.07 28.69 -0.93
CA ASP A 320 -0.27 29.13 0.22
C ASP A 320 0.97 29.87 -0.28
N LEU A 321 0.97 31.19 -0.08
CA LEU A 321 2.05 32.07 -0.51
C LEU A 321 3.29 31.99 0.41
N GLN A 322 3.15 31.41 1.61
CA GLN A 322 4.30 31.20 2.49
C GLN A 322 5.23 30.15 1.88
N GLU A 323 6.50 30.52 1.72
CA GLU A 323 7.52 29.59 1.26
C GLU A 323 7.88 28.64 2.39
N LYS A 324 7.58 27.34 2.21
CA LYS A 324 7.98 26.27 3.11
C LYS A 324 9.22 25.56 2.58
N LYS A 325 9.92 24.85 3.46
CA LYS A 325 11.16 24.15 3.15
C LYS A 325 10.95 22.64 3.22
N TYR A 326 11.58 21.91 2.33
CA TYR A 326 11.66 20.45 2.39
C TYR A 326 13.12 20.06 2.49
N ALA A 327 13.53 19.50 3.63
CA ALA A 327 14.93 19.17 3.86
C ALA A 327 15.29 17.87 3.13
N ILE A 328 16.35 17.91 2.32
CA ILE A 328 16.88 16.73 1.65
C ILE A 328 18.34 16.57 2.02
N ARG A 329 18.67 15.48 2.71
CA ARG A 329 20.06 15.16 3.03
C ARG A 329 20.80 14.75 1.77
N VAL A 330 21.90 15.45 1.50
CA VAL A 330 22.73 15.25 0.32
C VAL A 330 23.78 14.19 0.62
N ASP A 331 23.37 12.93 0.59
CA ASP A 331 24.18 11.76 0.95
C ASP A 331 24.61 10.91 -0.26
N TYR A 332 24.35 11.38 -1.48
CA TYR A 332 24.61 10.64 -2.71
C TYR A 332 26.07 10.20 -2.88
N GLN A 333 27.06 10.96 -2.41
CA GLN A 333 28.47 10.56 -2.53
C GLN A 333 28.76 9.33 -1.68
N TRP A 334 28.17 9.30 -0.48
CA TRP A 334 28.27 8.16 0.42
C TRP A 334 27.47 6.96 -0.11
N SER A 335 26.28 7.17 -0.67
CA SER A 335 25.46 6.05 -1.13
C SER A 335 25.96 5.42 -2.44
N THR A 336 26.53 6.21 -3.36
CA THR A 336 26.98 5.75 -4.69
C THR A 336 28.44 5.27 -4.73
N GLN A 337 29.19 5.38 -3.63
CA GLN A 337 30.59 4.94 -3.57
C GLN A 337 30.77 3.45 -3.92
N ILE A 338 29.72 2.63 -3.76
CA ILE A 338 29.73 1.20 -4.12
C ILE A 338 29.92 0.96 -5.63
N TRP A 339 29.75 1.99 -6.46
CA TRP A 339 29.91 1.92 -7.91
C TRP A 339 31.21 2.54 -8.43
N GLU A 340 32.12 2.98 -7.55
CA GLU A 340 33.40 3.60 -7.95
C GLU A 340 34.35 2.63 -8.69
N ASN A 341 34.09 1.33 -8.61
CA ASN A 341 34.78 0.31 -9.39
C ASN A 341 34.25 0.17 -10.83
N ILE A 342 33.05 0.68 -11.12
CA ILE A 342 32.37 0.59 -12.43
C ILE A 342 32.41 1.93 -13.17
N ASN A 343 32.18 3.02 -12.44
CA ASN A 343 32.17 4.39 -12.93
C ASN A 343 33.16 5.25 -12.13
N SER A 344 33.80 6.21 -12.78
CA SER A 344 34.69 7.11 -12.09
C SER A 344 33.92 8.01 -11.11
N ARG A 345 34.59 8.42 -10.02
CA ARG A 345 34.02 9.37 -9.06
C ARG A 345 33.56 10.69 -9.70
N TYR A 346 34.22 11.11 -10.78
CA TYR A 346 33.81 12.29 -11.55
C TYR A 346 32.45 12.07 -12.25
N GLU A 347 32.28 10.96 -12.97
CA GLU A 347 31.01 10.60 -13.63
C GLU A 347 29.87 10.49 -12.61
N LEU A 348 30.11 9.78 -11.49
CA LEU A 348 29.12 9.65 -10.40
C LEU A 348 28.73 11.02 -9.84
N THR A 349 29.70 11.91 -9.60
CA THR A 349 29.44 13.25 -9.05
C THR A 349 28.56 14.08 -9.99
N ILE A 350 28.84 14.08 -11.29
CA ILE A 350 28.03 14.82 -12.27
C ILE A 350 26.61 14.26 -12.33
N ALA A 351 26.46 12.93 -12.42
CA ALA A 351 25.15 12.28 -12.46
C ALA A 351 24.34 12.54 -11.17
N ASN A 352 25.00 12.55 -10.01
CA ASN A 352 24.36 12.80 -8.72
C ASN A 352 23.85 14.24 -8.57
N ILE A 353 24.62 15.23 -9.04
CA ILE A 353 24.20 16.64 -9.05
C ILE A 353 22.98 16.81 -9.94
N GLU A 354 22.99 16.19 -11.13
CA GLU A 354 21.86 16.23 -12.05
C GLU A 354 20.61 15.54 -11.46
N PHE A 355 20.80 14.41 -10.77
CA PHE A 355 19.73 13.71 -10.06
C PHE A 355 19.09 14.61 -9.00
N LEU A 356 19.89 15.22 -8.12
CA LEU A 356 19.40 16.12 -7.06
C LEU A 356 18.63 17.31 -7.64
N ASP A 357 19.13 17.95 -8.71
CA ASP A 357 18.46 19.09 -9.35
C ASP A 357 17.08 18.70 -9.91
N LYS A 358 17.00 17.60 -10.66
CA LYS A 358 15.74 17.11 -11.24
C LYS A 358 14.78 16.62 -10.15
N PHE A 359 15.28 15.85 -9.19
CA PHE A 359 14.51 15.40 -8.02
C PHE A 359 13.88 16.59 -7.30
N SER A 360 14.69 17.62 -7.01
CA SER A 360 14.22 18.81 -6.30
C SER A 360 13.08 19.50 -7.06
N LYS A 361 13.23 19.66 -8.38
CA LYS A 361 12.16 20.24 -9.21
C LYS A 361 10.89 19.42 -9.20
N PHE A 362 10.98 18.09 -9.28
CA PHE A 362 9.80 17.23 -9.22
C PHE A 362 9.11 17.30 -7.86
N LEU A 363 9.87 17.28 -6.77
CA LEU A 363 9.33 17.40 -5.41
C LEU A 363 8.66 18.76 -5.18
N GLU A 364 9.32 19.87 -5.51
CA GLU A 364 8.75 21.22 -5.42
C GLU A 364 7.48 21.34 -6.29
N ASN A 365 7.51 20.79 -7.50
CA ASN A 365 6.36 20.82 -8.40
C ASN A 365 5.15 20.11 -7.81
N SER A 366 5.34 18.96 -7.16
CA SER A 366 4.26 18.20 -6.50
C SER A 366 3.45 19.04 -5.50
N PHE A 367 4.10 19.91 -4.72
CA PHE A 367 3.38 20.80 -3.79
C PHE A 367 2.69 21.97 -4.49
N SER A 368 3.23 22.44 -5.61
CA SER A 368 2.67 23.58 -6.34
C SER A 368 1.52 23.21 -7.30
N THR A 369 1.49 21.96 -7.79
CA THR A 369 0.54 21.50 -8.81
C THR A 369 -0.47 20.47 -8.30
N CYS A 370 -0.47 20.13 -7.01
CA CYS A 370 -1.45 19.20 -6.44
C CYS A 370 -2.90 19.64 -6.72
N SER A 371 -3.80 18.65 -6.80
CA SER A 371 -5.23 18.90 -7.01
C SER A 371 -5.96 18.94 -5.68
N LEU A 372 -7.09 19.65 -5.66
CA LEU A 372 -7.99 19.64 -4.51
C LEU A 372 -8.36 18.18 -4.14
N PRO A 373 -8.54 17.89 -2.85
CA PRO A 373 -8.51 18.81 -1.71
C PRO A 373 -7.12 19.13 -1.14
N ASP A 374 -6.02 18.74 -1.78
CA ASP A 374 -4.70 19.15 -1.35
C ASP A 374 -4.48 20.66 -1.52
N GLN A 375 -3.92 21.29 -0.49
CA GLN A 375 -3.57 22.70 -0.52
C GLN A 375 -2.27 22.91 -1.30
N ARG A 376 -2.35 23.65 -2.40
CA ARG A 376 -1.16 24.07 -3.15
C ARG A 376 -0.30 25.00 -2.31
N SER A 377 0.99 24.77 -2.31
CA SER A 377 1.94 25.56 -1.54
C SER A 377 3.26 25.75 -2.27
N LYS A 378 3.96 26.84 -1.93
CA LYS A 378 5.32 27.08 -2.39
C LYS A 378 6.29 26.31 -1.49
N VAL A 379 6.77 25.17 -1.96
CA VAL A 379 7.82 24.41 -1.27
C VAL A 379 9.15 24.60 -2.00
N LYS A 380 10.23 24.79 -1.25
CA LYS A 380 11.60 24.82 -1.76
C LYS A 380 12.41 23.71 -1.11
N VAL A 381 13.10 22.91 -1.92
CA VAL A 381 14.05 21.93 -1.39
C VAL A 381 15.23 22.67 -0.76
N GLN A 382 15.52 22.30 0.47
CA GLN A 382 16.65 22.75 1.24
C GLN A 382 17.66 21.60 1.35
N PRO A 383 18.77 21.64 0.58
CA PRO A 383 19.82 20.65 0.71
C PRO A 383 20.49 20.73 2.10
N ILE A 384 20.65 19.59 2.75
CA ILE A 384 21.37 19.42 4.01
C ILE A 384 22.68 18.70 3.71
N ASP A 385 23.81 19.36 3.99
CA ASP A 385 25.14 18.84 3.65
C ASP A 385 25.59 17.76 4.63
N LEU A 386 25.77 16.53 4.12
CA LEU A 386 26.30 15.41 4.90
C LEU A 386 27.73 15.67 5.39
N GLY A 387 28.56 16.38 4.62
CA GLY A 387 29.94 16.71 5.02
C GLY A 387 29.97 17.55 6.30
N ALA A 388 29.17 18.60 6.34
CA ALA A 388 29.00 19.42 7.54
C ALA A 388 28.42 18.65 8.74
N GLN A 389 27.54 17.66 8.52
CA GLN A 389 27.08 16.78 9.60
C GLN A 389 28.19 15.87 10.13
N LYS A 390 29.09 15.38 9.26
CA LYS A 390 30.28 14.62 9.67
C LYS A 390 31.21 15.47 10.54
N GLU A 391 31.44 16.74 10.18
CA GLU A 391 32.23 17.65 11.02
C GLU A 391 31.60 17.85 12.41
N ILE A 392 30.28 17.90 12.51
CA ILE A 392 29.58 17.98 13.81
C ILE A 392 29.84 16.72 14.63
N VAL A 393 29.71 15.53 14.03
CA VAL A 393 29.96 14.25 14.69
C VAL A 393 31.43 14.14 15.14
N GLU A 394 32.38 14.55 14.30
CA GLU A 394 33.81 14.57 14.63
C GLU A 394 34.08 15.44 15.86
N LYS A 395 33.45 16.61 15.96
CA LYS A 395 33.56 17.46 17.15
C LYS A 395 33.00 16.75 18.40
N TYR A 396 31.84 16.11 18.31
CA TYR A 396 31.28 15.35 19.42
C TYR A 396 32.20 14.20 19.85
N ASN A 397 32.79 13.47 18.90
CA ASN A 397 33.75 12.39 19.18
C ASN A 397 35.04 12.88 19.85
N GLN A 398 35.45 14.14 19.64
CA GLN A 398 36.62 14.72 20.31
C GLN A 398 36.33 15.12 21.76
N GLU A 399 35.08 15.49 22.05
CA GLU A 399 34.66 16.02 23.35
C GLU A 399 33.99 14.95 24.24
N ASN A 400 33.46 13.89 23.65
CA ASN A 400 32.61 12.90 24.32
C ASN A 400 32.80 11.48 23.76
N GLU A 401 32.38 10.50 24.55
CA GLU A 401 32.18 9.12 24.10
C GLU A 401 30.83 9.01 23.40
N VAL A 402 30.81 8.68 22.11
CA VAL A 402 29.59 8.75 21.29
C VAL A 402 29.09 7.36 20.90
N ILE A 403 27.78 7.14 21.11
CA ILE A 403 27.02 6.07 20.45
C ILE A 403 26.23 6.71 19.30
N ASN A 404 26.47 6.28 18.07
CA ASN A 404 25.88 6.84 16.87
C ASN A 404 24.87 5.87 16.22
N LEU A 405 23.68 6.37 15.92
CA LEU A 405 22.57 5.62 15.31
C LEU A 405 22.45 5.88 13.80
N ASP A 406 23.03 6.97 13.32
CA ASP A 406 23.00 7.38 11.92
C ASP A 406 23.77 6.37 11.03
N ALA A 407 23.26 6.17 9.82
CA ALA A 407 23.90 5.30 8.83
C ALA A 407 25.12 5.92 8.14
N CYS A 408 25.16 7.25 8.04
CA CYS A 408 26.16 7.97 7.24
C CYS A 408 27.38 8.46 8.02
N THR A 409 27.33 8.41 9.34
CA THR A 409 28.36 8.94 10.24
C THR A 409 28.79 7.92 11.29
N GLU A 410 29.95 8.14 11.91
CA GLU A 410 30.59 7.15 12.79
C GLU A 410 30.85 7.76 14.17
N GLY A 411 30.49 7.02 15.21
CA GLY A 411 30.81 7.32 16.61
C GLY A 411 31.91 6.41 17.13
N LYS A 412 32.17 6.41 18.45
CA LYS A 412 32.98 5.35 19.06
C LYS A 412 32.31 3.98 18.88
N TYR A 413 30.99 3.96 19.07
CA TYR A 413 30.14 2.80 18.78
C TYR A 413 29.03 3.21 17.82
N ASN A 414 28.65 2.30 16.91
CA ASN A 414 27.51 2.47 16.03
C ASN A 414 26.47 1.39 16.31
N LEU A 415 25.20 1.78 16.38
CA LEU A 415 24.07 0.87 16.50
C LEU A 415 23.20 0.92 15.24
N GLY A 416 23.15 -0.19 14.51
CA GLY A 416 22.36 -0.38 13.30
C GLY A 416 21.01 -1.03 13.59
N PHE A 417 19.98 -0.22 13.74
CA PHE A 417 18.59 -0.66 13.84
C PHE A 417 17.69 0.11 12.85
N SER A 418 16.44 -0.31 12.70
CA SER A 418 15.44 0.36 11.88
C SER A 418 14.04 0.10 12.41
N ARG A 419 13.11 1.03 12.16
CA ARG A 419 11.67 0.77 12.34
C ARG A 419 11.21 -0.16 11.22
N HIS A 420 10.52 -1.23 11.58
CA HIS A 420 9.95 -2.17 10.62
C HIS A 420 8.57 -1.73 10.13
N PHE A 421 8.36 -1.85 8.82
CA PHE A 421 7.09 -1.59 8.15
C PHE A 421 6.72 -2.71 7.19
N GLY A 422 5.42 -2.85 6.95
CA GLY A 422 4.90 -3.67 5.86
C GLY A 422 5.25 -3.10 4.48
N ILE A 423 5.76 -3.95 3.59
CA ILE A 423 5.88 -3.61 2.17
C ILE A 423 4.48 -3.43 1.56
N SER A 424 4.33 -2.42 0.70
CA SER A 424 3.06 -2.10 0.01
C SER A 424 1.89 -1.72 0.92
N ASP A 425 2.16 -1.46 2.20
CA ASP A 425 1.22 -0.88 3.18
C ASP A 425 1.16 0.65 3.04
N GLY A 426 0.20 1.31 3.71
CA GLY A 426 0.22 2.78 3.82
C GLY A 426 1.39 3.31 4.68
N GLN A 427 2.08 2.43 5.42
CA GLN A 427 3.17 2.73 6.36
C GLN A 427 2.81 3.80 7.40
N CYS A 428 1.51 3.90 7.74
CA CYS A 428 1.01 4.86 8.72
C CYS A 428 1.48 4.58 10.15
N ARG A 429 1.90 3.33 10.44
CA ARG A 429 2.40 2.88 11.74
C ARG A 429 3.52 1.85 11.51
N TRP A 430 4.54 1.90 12.36
CA TRP A 430 5.59 0.87 12.41
C TRP A 430 5.23 -0.23 13.39
N GLU A 431 5.73 -1.45 13.18
CA GLU A 431 5.40 -2.60 14.01
C GLU A 431 6.32 -2.72 15.24
N HIS A 432 7.61 -2.88 14.99
CA HIS A 432 8.64 -3.10 16.02
C HIS A 432 10.04 -2.71 15.49
N LEU A 433 11.03 -2.73 16.37
CA LEU A 433 12.42 -2.43 16.00
C LEU A 433 13.05 -3.70 15.45
N VAL A 434 13.77 -3.56 14.36
CA VAL A 434 14.55 -4.63 13.76
C VAL A 434 16.00 -4.20 13.60
N ASN A 435 16.89 -5.19 13.49
CA ASN A 435 18.27 -4.91 13.08
C ASN A 435 18.23 -4.31 11.68
N ARG A 436 19.05 -3.28 11.45
CA ARG A 436 19.26 -2.77 10.09
C ARG A 436 19.84 -3.92 9.26
N PRO A 437 19.33 -4.22 8.05
CA PRO A 437 19.87 -5.31 7.23
C PRO A 437 21.40 -5.28 7.17
N GLY A 438 22.03 -6.44 7.39
CA GLY A 438 23.49 -6.60 7.48
C GLY A 438 24.09 -6.35 8.87
N ASN A 439 23.32 -5.89 9.87
CA ASN A 439 23.80 -5.70 11.24
C ASN A 439 23.45 -6.91 12.12
N PRO A 440 24.26 -7.21 13.16
CA PRO A 440 23.97 -8.27 14.12
C PRO A 440 22.78 -7.91 15.04
N SER A 441 22.40 -8.82 15.94
CA SER A 441 21.28 -8.57 16.87
C SER A 441 21.54 -7.33 17.75
N ILE A 442 20.48 -6.63 18.16
CA ILE A 442 20.58 -5.46 19.06
C ILE A 442 21.37 -5.82 20.33
N GLU A 443 21.14 -7.01 20.88
CA GLU A 443 21.85 -7.52 22.06
C GLU A 443 23.34 -7.71 21.80
N GLU A 444 23.71 -8.29 20.65
CA GLU A 444 25.11 -8.45 20.26
C GLU A 444 25.78 -7.08 20.03
N GLN A 445 25.07 -6.14 19.42
CA GLN A 445 25.57 -4.78 19.23
C GLN A 445 25.83 -4.09 20.58
N PHE A 446 24.91 -4.18 21.54
CA PHE A 446 25.11 -3.63 22.88
C PHE A 446 26.23 -4.32 23.66
N SER A 447 26.42 -5.64 23.47
CA SER A 447 27.47 -6.38 24.17
C SER A 447 28.89 -5.90 23.84
N LYS A 448 29.05 -5.18 22.72
CA LYS A 448 30.33 -4.59 22.27
C LYS A 448 30.60 -3.23 22.90
N ILE A 449 29.63 -2.63 23.60
CA ILE A 449 29.75 -1.31 24.19
C ILE A 449 30.23 -1.45 25.65
N GLU A 450 31.36 -0.81 25.95
CA GLU A 450 31.93 -0.76 27.30
C GLU A 450 31.01 -0.03 28.29
N ALA A 451 31.09 -0.39 29.57
CA ALA A 451 30.40 0.35 30.62
C ALA A 451 30.88 1.81 30.66
N GLY A 452 29.97 2.77 30.72
CA GLY A 452 30.35 4.18 30.68
C GLY A 452 29.19 5.14 30.44
N LYS A 453 29.56 6.41 30.25
CA LYS A 453 28.65 7.52 29.96
C LYS A 453 28.81 7.93 28.51
N TYR A 454 27.70 8.06 27.79
CA TYR A 454 27.71 8.29 26.35
C TYR A 454 26.77 9.42 25.92
N VAL A 455 27.19 10.16 24.91
CA VAL A 455 26.30 11.01 24.10
C VAL A 455 25.73 10.16 22.97
N LEU A 456 24.41 10.22 22.80
CA LEU A 456 23.72 9.53 21.72
C LEU A 456 23.46 10.49 20.56
N LEU A 457 23.90 10.13 19.36
CA LEU A 457 23.63 10.86 18.13
C LEU A 457 22.72 10.03 17.21
N ASP A 458 21.73 10.68 16.60
CA ASP A 458 20.90 10.12 15.53
C ASP A 458 20.81 11.14 14.37
N ASP A 459 20.43 10.72 13.17
CA ASP A 459 20.29 11.64 12.03
C ASP A 459 19.22 12.70 12.29
N ASP A 460 18.08 12.27 12.81
CA ASP A 460 16.98 13.11 13.29
C ASP A 460 16.31 12.50 14.54
N ILE A 461 15.92 13.35 15.48
CA ILE A 461 15.17 12.95 16.67
C ILE A 461 13.90 13.80 16.74
N ALA A 462 12.83 13.32 16.10
CA ALA A 462 11.53 13.99 16.13
C ALA A 462 10.88 13.99 17.54
N THR A 463 10.33 12.86 17.99
CA THR A 463 9.68 12.73 19.31
C THR A 463 10.54 11.99 20.34
N GLY A 464 11.67 11.44 19.90
CA GLY A 464 12.49 10.51 20.69
C GLY A 464 11.86 9.14 20.93
N PHE A 465 10.66 8.83 20.40
CA PHE A 465 9.99 7.55 20.65
C PHE A 465 10.82 6.34 20.23
N THR A 466 11.40 6.39 19.02
CA THR A 466 12.26 5.32 18.50
C THR A 466 13.49 5.11 19.38
N VAL A 467 14.22 6.19 19.65
CA VAL A 467 15.41 6.20 20.52
C VAL A 467 15.08 5.68 21.91
N ASN A 468 13.99 6.15 22.52
CA ASN A 468 13.57 5.70 23.85
C ASN A 468 13.16 4.23 23.87
N THR A 469 12.64 3.70 22.76
CA THR A 469 12.31 2.28 22.63
C THR A 469 13.58 1.43 22.54
N LEU A 470 14.57 1.87 21.76
CA LEU A 470 15.89 1.22 21.69
C LEU A 470 16.58 1.20 23.06
N LEU A 471 16.61 2.33 23.77
CA LEU A 471 17.31 2.45 25.05
C LEU A 471 16.69 1.61 26.18
N LYS A 472 15.44 1.15 26.04
CA LYS A 472 14.88 0.15 26.98
C LYS A 472 15.57 -1.21 26.87
N LEU A 473 16.26 -1.48 25.76
CA LEU A 473 17.03 -2.68 25.51
C LEU A 473 18.51 -2.53 25.92
N ALA A 474 18.95 -1.31 26.26
CA ALA A 474 20.33 -1.04 26.62
C ALA A 474 20.68 -1.63 28.00
N PRO A 475 21.86 -2.27 28.16
CA PRO A 475 22.38 -2.66 29.47
C PRO A 475 22.44 -1.49 30.46
N PRO A 476 22.19 -1.71 31.77
CA PRO A 476 22.23 -0.66 32.79
C PRO A 476 23.63 -0.07 32.99
N THR A 477 24.67 -0.71 32.45
CA THR A 477 26.06 -0.24 32.46
C THR A 477 26.33 0.88 31.46
N ILE A 478 25.38 1.18 30.57
CA ILE A 478 25.47 2.23 29.55
C ILE A 478 24.55 3.37 29.96
N GLU A 479 25.13 4.49 30.39
CA GLU A 479 24.40 5.69 30.78
C GLU A 479 24.39 6.69 29.61
N ILE A 480 23.21 7.01 29.07
CA ILE A 480 23.06 8.06 28.07
C ILE A 480 22.90 9.41 28.77
N ILE A 481 23.90 10.28 28.67
CA ILE A 481 23.91 11.59 29.33
C ILE A 481 23.26 12.69 28.49
N GLU A 482 23.25 12.52 27.16
CA GLU A 482 22.69 13.49 26.23
C GLU A 482 22.20 12.78 24.95
N LYS A 483 21.17 13.32 24.29
CA LYS A 483 20.61 12.82 23.03
C LYS A 483 20.51 13.99 22.05
N ASN A 484 21.13 13.87 20.88
CA ASN A 484 21.12 14.91 19.86
C ASN A 484 20.77 14.38 18.48
N GLY A 485 19.90 15.10 17.78
CA GLY A 485 19.67 14.90 16.34
C GLY A 485 20.66 15.72 15.51
N LEU A 486 21.33 15.09 14.54
CA LEU A 486 22.30 15.76 13.68
C LEU A 486 21.68 16.85 12.82
N LEU A 487 20.45 16.66 12.36
CA LEU A 487 19.72 17.70 11.65
C LEU A 487 19.50 18.93 12.53
N GLN A 488 19.00 18.75 13.75
CA GLN A 488 18.80 19.85 14.71
C GLN A 488 20.11 20.64 14.91
N LYS A 489 21.22 19.94 15.14
CA LYS A 489 22.54 20.56 15.32
C LYS A 489 23.06 21.26 14.06
N TYR A 490 22.76 20.71 12.89
CA TYR A 490 23.06 21.35 11.63
C TYR A 490 22.27 22.65 11.45
N LEU A 491 20.96 22.62 11.70
CA LEU A 491 20.09 23.80 11.60
C LEU A 491 20.50 24.89 12.59
N GLU A 492 20.83 24.53 13.83
CA GLU A 492 21.37 25.45 14.85
C GLU A 492 22.68 26.11 14.38
N LYS A 493 23.63 25.32 13.87
CA LYS A 493 24.94 25.81 13.42
C LYS A 493 24.83 26.75 12.21
N TYR A 494 23.86 26.52 11.33
CA TYR A 494 23.72 27.25 10.06
C TYR A 494 22.45 28.12 9.99
N HIS A 495 21.81 28.40 11.13
CA HIS A 495 20.52 29.13 11.20
C HIS A 495 20.53 30.43 10.41
N GLU A 496 21.55 31.28 10.60
CA GLU A 496 21.68 32.57 9.89
C GLU A 496 21.77 32.42 8.36
N LYS A 497 22.38 31.34 7.88
CA LYS A 497 22.56 31.05 6.44
C LYS A 497 21.32 30.43 5.83
N LEU A 498 20.66 29.53 6.56
CA LEU A 498 19.53 28.74 6.06
C LEU A 498 18.21 29.48 6.17
N LYS A 499 18.05 30.37 7.16
CA LYS A 499 16.78 31.06 7.47
C LYS A 499 15.60 30.09 7.52
N LEU A 500 15.82 28.95 8.17
CA LEU A 500 14.87 27.85 8.25
C LEU A 500 14.40 27.76 9.71
N GLU A 501 13.18 28.21 9.96
CA GLU A 501 12.50 27.99 11.23
C GLU A 501 11.85 26.60 11.23
N ALA A 502 11.73 25.97 12.40
CA ALA A 502 11.17 24.62 12.51
C ALA A 502 9.72 24.55 11.97
N ASP A 503 8.93 25.62 12.15
CA ASP A 503 7.55 25.71 11.68
C ASP A 503 7.42 25.82 10.15
N ASP A 504 8.51 26.17 9.44
CA ASP A 504 8.52 26.27 7.98
C ASP A 504 8.90 24.95 7.29
N LEU A 505 9.27 23.92 8.05
CA LEU A 505 9.73 22.63 7.52
C LEU A 505 8.56 21.68 7.25
N VAL A 506 8.45 21.21 6.01
CA VAL A 506 7.42 20.25 5.57
C VAL A 506 7.76 18.83 5.99
N ASP A 507 8.96 18.37 5.63
CA ASP A 507 9.47 17.03 5.93
C ASP A 507 10.99 16.97 5.70
N ILE A 508 11.60 15.86 6.10
CA ILE A 508 13.03 15.55 5.97
C ILE A 508 13.18 14.15 5.40
N ASN A 509 13.94 14.02 4.30
CA ASN A 509 14.34 12.71 3.79
C ASN A 509 15.79 12.67 3.33
N ASP A 510 16.33 11.47 3.20
CA ASP A 510 17.62 11.23 2.57
C ASP A 510 17.47 11.11 1.05
N LEU A 511 18.36 11.71 0.27
CA LEU A 511 18.31 11.59 -1.19
C LEU A 511 18.52 10.13 -1.65
N ARG A 512 19.38 9.37 -0.95
CA ARG A 512 19.66 7.96 -1.27
C ARG A 512 18.39 7.10 -1.32
N ASP A 513 17.35 7.43 -0.56
CA ASP A 513 16.12 6.61 -0.50
C ASP A 513 15.33 6.61 -1.82
N PHE A 514 15.65 7.55 -2.70
CA PHE A 514 15.10 7.68 -4.06
C PHE A 514 16.06 7.18 -5.16
N MET A 515 17.32 6.91 -4.81
CA MET A 515 18.36 6.42 -5.72
C MET A 515 18.46 4.90 -5.65
N VAL A 516 17.79 4.24 -6.59
CA VAL A 516 17.57 2.79 -6.59
C VAL A 516 18.91 2.04 -6.62
N GLY A 517 19.03 1.03 -5.77
CA GLY A 517 20.21 0.14 -5.71
C GLY A 517 21.44 0.71 -4.99
N THR A 518 21.43 1.99 -4.59
CA THR A 518 22.55 2.60 -3.85
C THR A 518 22.68 2.08 -2.41
N ARG A 519 23.86 2.26 -1.80
CA ARG A 519 24.14 1.84 -0.43
C ARG A 519 23.15 2.48 0.54
N GLY A 520 22.56 1.65 1.40
CA GLY A 520 21.63 2.08 2.43
C GLY A 520 20.34 2.75 1.94
N SER A 521 20.01 2.63 0.66
CA SER A 521 18.79 3.20 0.06
C SER A 521 17.53 2.51 0.56
N GLY A 522 16.52 3.29 0.96
CA GLY A 522 15.13 2.86 1.04
C GLY A 522 14.69 2.41 2.43
N LEU A 523 13.39 2.14 2.57
CA LEU A 523 12.75 1.76 3.82
C LEU A 523 13.02 0.29 4.15
N VAL A 524 13.32 -0.01 5.42
CA VAL A 524 13.41 -1.40 5.89
C VAL A 524 12.01 -2.00 5.98
N VAL A 525 11.78 -3.07 5.21
CA VAL A 525 10.50 -3.78 5.13
C VAL A 525 10.73 -5.30 5.17
N SER A 526 9.67 -6.05 5.46
CA SER A 526 9.69 -7.52 5.30
C SER A 526 9.05 -7.97 4.01
N LEU A 527 9.72 -8.92 3.36
CA LEU A 527 9.15 -9.72 2.28
C LEU A 527 8.19 -10.79 2.82
N PRO A 528 7.29 -11.33 1.98
CA PRO A 528 6.37 -12.40 2.38
C PRO A 528 7.05 -13.67 2.90
N ASN A 529 8.27 -13.96 2.43
CA ASN A 529 9.08 -15.08 2.91
C ASN A 529 9.75 -14.83 4.29
N GLY A 530 9.54 -13.64 4.88
CA GLY A 530 10.09 -13.25 6.18
C GLY A 530 11.45 -12.56 6.12
N GLU A 531 12.11 -12.50 4.97
CA GLU A 531 13.39 -11.80 4.84
C GLU A 531 13.21 -10.28 4.98
N LEU A 532 14.18 -9.64 5.64
CA LEU A 532 14.27 -8.19 5.70
C LEU A 532 15.03 -7.67 4.48
N CYS A 533 14.47 -6.66 3.83
CA CYS A 533 15.08 -6.00 2.68
C CYS A 533 14.94 -4.47 2.80
N ARG A 534 15.48 -3.74 1.83
CA ARG A 534 15.22 -2.31 1.68
C ARG A 534 14.49 -2.01 0.38
N ALA A 535 13.43 -1.22 0.47
CA ALA A 535 12.61 -0.83 -0.67
C ALA A 535 12.69 0.69 -0.92
N PRO A 536 12.88 1.14 -2.18
CA PRO A 536 12.98 2.56 -2.48
C PRO A 536 11.70 3.30 -2.10
N TYR A 537 11.82 4.61 -1.84
CA TYR A 537 10.71 5.51 -1.47
C TYR A 537 9.81 5.84 -2.67
N LEU A 538 9.29 4.78 -3.31
CA LEU A 538 8.57 4.81 -4.55
C LEU A 538 7.47 3.76 -4.54
N LEU A 539 6.37 4.07 -5.23
CA LEU A 539 5.38 3.05 -5.54
C LEU A 539 5.99 1.93 -6.38
N PRO A 540 5.55 0.68 -6.16
CA PRO A 540 4.43 0.28 -5.30
C PRO A 540 4.85 -0.12 -3.87
N TYR A 541 6.09 0.13 -3.48
CA TYR A 541 6.63 -0.39 -2.23
C TYR A 541 6.38 0.51 -1.04
N VAL A 542 6.65 1.81 -1.19
CA VAL A 542 6.66 2.79 -0.10
C VAL A 542 5.80 3.99 -0.49
N SER A 543 4.91 4.40 0.41
CA SER A 543 4.06 5.56 0.26
C SER A 543 4.78 6.84 0.70
N MET A 544 4.90 7.78 -0.25
CA MET A 544 5.44 9.11 0.03
C MET A 544 4.45 10.02 0.74
N ILE A 545 3.16 9.67 0.76
CA ILE A 545 2.17 10.39 1.57
C ILE A 545 2.52 10.27 3.05
N SER A 546 2.87 9.07 3.51
CA SER A 546 3.16 8.83 4.92
C SER A 546 4.64 8.95 5.28
N ARG A 547 5.57 8.79 4.32
CA ARG A 547 7.04 8.83 4.54
C ARG A 547 7.72 10.14 4.19
N GLY A 548 7.05 11.01 3.43
CA GLY A 548 7.59 12.32 3.05
C GLY A 548 6.52 13.39 2.86
N SER A 549 5.36 13.23 3.51
CA SER A 549 4.28 14.23 3.52
C SER A 549 3.86 14.74 2.14
N LEU A 550 4.02 13.91 1.10
CA LEU A 550 3.68 14.27 -0.27
C LEU A 550 2.16 14.41 -0.39
N PRO A 551 1.62 15.40 -1.14
CA PRO A 551 0.20 15.48 -1.41
C PRO A 551 -0.31 14.18 -2.06
N PRO A 552 -1.37 13.53 -1.52
CA PRO A 552 -1.94 12.31 -2.09
C PRO A 552 -2.22 12.37 -3.58
N SER A 553 -2.72 13.51 -4.08
CA SER A 553 -3.00 13.69 -5.51
C SER A 553 -1.78 13.54 -6.42
N MET A 554 -0.56 13.66 -5.89
CA MET A 554 0.69 13.67 -6.66
C MET A 554 1.52 12.39 -6.52
N GLU A 555 1.17 11.45 -5.63
CA GLU A 555 2.03 10.32 -5.28
C GLU A 555 2.39 9.42 -6.48
N LEU A 556 1.41 9.11 -7.32
CA LEU A 556 1.63 8.30 -8.52
C LEU A 556 2.52 9.04 -9.52
N GLN A 557 2.22 10.30 -9.80
CA GLN A 557 2.99 11.11 -10.74
C GLN A 557 4.44 11.28 -10.27
N PHE A 558 4.65 11.55 -9.00
CA PHE A 558 5.97 11.68 -8.41
C PHE A 558 6.75 10.37 -8.56
N SER A 559 6.15 9.23 -8.21
CA SER A 559 6.80 7.92 -8.36
C SER A 559 7.19 7.63 -9.82
N LEU A 560 6.32 7.94 -10.79
CA LEU A 560 6.62 7.82 -12.21
C LEU A 560 7.82 8.69 -12.63
N GLN A 561 7.88 9.93 -12.16
CA GLN A 561 8.98 10.84 -12.44
C GLN A 561 10.30 10.35 -11.86
N ILE A 562 10.31 9.82 -10.63
CA ILE A 562 11.55 9.34 -10.00
C ILE A 562 12.01 8.01 -10.58
N TRP A 563 11.12 7.08 -10.96
CA TRP A 563 11.52 5.89 -11.72
C TRP A 563 12.15 6.26 -13.06
N GLN A 564 11.56 7.22 -13.78
CA GLN A 564 12.14 7.75 -15.03
C GLN A 564 13.48 8.47 -14.80
N LEU A 565 13.64 9.14 -13.65
CA LEU A 565 14.88 9.79 -13.27
C LEU A 565 15.99 8.76 -13.02
N ASN A 566 15.70 7.66 -12.32
CA ASN A 566 16.64 6.55 -12.13
C ASN A 566 17.05 5.91 -13.46
N ILE A 567 16.13 5.75 -14.42
CA ILE A 567 16.49 5.29 -15.78
C ILE A 567 17.51 6.24 -16.42
N SER A 568 17.23 7.54 -16.37
CA SER A 568 18.10 8.57 -16.96
C SER A 568 19.47 8.61 -16.29
N TYR A 569 19.51 8.45 -14.97
CA TYR A 569 20.72 8.37 -14.16
C TYR A 569 21.59 7.17 -14.55
N HIS A 570 21.03 5.97 -14.61
CA HIS A 570 21.82 4.80 -15.03
C HIS A 570 22.25 4.88 -16.49
N GLN A 571 21.47 5.51 -17.36
CA GLN A 571 21.86 5.77 -18.74
C GLN A 571 23.04 6.74 -18.85
N SER A 572 23.09 7.81 -18.05
CA SER A 572 24.22 8.75 -18.05
C SER A 572 25.52 8.12 -17.56
N LEU A 573 25.42 7.08 -16.72
CA LEU A 573 26.55 6.23 -16.30
C LEU A 573 26.90 5.11 -17.31
N GLY A 574 26.28 5.10 -18.49
CA GLY A 574 26.54 4.14 -19.55
C GLY A 574 25.80 2.80 -19.42
N ALA A 575 24.80 2.71 -18.55
CA ALA A 575 23.94 1.53 -18.35
C ALA A 575 24.71 0.23 -18.06
N LYS A 576 25.71 0.30 -17.17
CA LYS A 576 26.61 -0.81 -16.84
C LYS A 576 26.31 -1.51 -15.51
N ILE A 577 25.65 -0.81 -14.60
CA ILE A 577 25.36 -1.30 -13.24
C ILE A 577 24.33 -2.43 -13.31
N LYS A 578 24.67 -3.57 -12.71
CA LYS A 578 23.83 -4.76 -12.63
C LYS A 578 23.26 -4.92 -11.22
N LEU A 579 22.28 -5.81 -11.07
CA LEU A 579 21.68 -6.09 -9.77
C LEU A 579 22.73 -6.51 -8.73
N LYS A 580 23.67 -7.40 -9.09
CA LYS A 580 24.75 -7.83 -8.18
C LYS A 580 25.67 -6.71 -7.67
N ASP A 581 25.70 -5.57 -8.36
CA ASP A 581 26.52 -4.40 -8.00
C ASP A 581 25.79 -3.47 -7.02
N CYS A 582 24.57 -3.82 -6.61
CA CYS A 582 23.74 -3.02 -5.70
C CYS A 582 23.91 -3.41 -4.23
N GLU A 583 23.37 -2.57 -3.35
CA GLU A 583 23.24 -2.87 -1.92
C GLU A 583 22.57 -4.24 -1.69
N PRO A 584 23.14 -5.15 -0.87
CA PRO A 584 22.62 -6.50 -0.69
C PRO A 584 21.15 -6.57 -0.28
N SER A 585 20.69 -5.64 0.56
CA SER A 585 19.29 -5.60 1.00
C SER A 585 18.31 -5.19 -0.11
N PHE A 586 18.76 -4.44 -1.13
CA PHE A 586 17.98 -4.19 -2.34
C PHE A 586 18.02 -5.40 -3.29
N VAL A 587 19.16 -6.08 -3.37
CA VAL A 587 19.29 -7.35 -4.12
C VAL A 587 18.30 -8.39 -3.62
N THR A 588 18.15 -8.54 -2.30
CA THR A 588 17.14 -9.42 -1.70
C THR A 588 15.72 -9.11 -2.21
N LEU A 589 15.34 -7.83 -2.25
CA LEU A 589 14.03 -7.42 -2.79
C LEU A 589 13.89 -7.79 -4.27
N MET A 590 14.85 -7.48 -5.11
CA MET A 590 14.74 -7.75 -6.55
C MET A 590 14.81 -9.25 -6.89
N LYS A 591 15.59 -10.03 -6.16
CA LYS A 591 15.62 -11.50 -6.30
C LYS A 591 14.28 -12.14 -5.95
N TYR A 592 13.58 -11.60 -4.94
CA TYR A 592 12.22 -12.02 -4.62
C TYR A 592 11.24 -11.79 -5.78
N LEU A 593 11.49 -10.76 -6.60
CA LEU A 593 10.74 -10.46 -7.82
C LEU A 593 11.25 -11.22 -9.05
N GLU A 594 12.10 -12.22 -8.86
CA GLU A 594 12.66 -13.10 -9.88
C GLU A 594 13.63 -12.41 -10.86
N PHE A 595 14.23 -11.29 -10.49
CA PHE A 595 15.35 -10.71 -11.25
C PHE A 595 16.66 -11.46 -10.99
N ASP A 596 17.47 -11.61 -12.03
CA ASP A 596 18.79 -12.22 -11.93
C ASP A 596 19.91 -11.21 -11.61
N ASP A 597 21.03 -11.72 -11.11
CA ASP A 597 22.20 -10.93 -10.72
C ASP A 597 22.83 -10.11 -11.87
N GLU A 598 22.62 -10.53 -13.12
CA GLU A 598 23.17 -9.89 -14.32
C GLU A 598 22.22 -8.87 -14.95
N THR A 599 20.97 -8.78 -14.47
CA THR A 599 19.96 -7.84 -14.94
C THR A 599 20.46 -6.42 -14.70
N LEU A 600 20.42 -5.58 -15.74
CA LEU A 600 20.82 -4.19 -15.63
C LEU A 600 19.82 -3.40 -14.78
N LEU A 601 20.34 -2.54 -13.91
CA LEU A 601 19.50 -1.74 -13.02
C LEU A 601 18.58 -0.78 -13.78
N VAL A 602 18.99 -0.33 -14.97
CA VAL A 602 18.16 0.46 -15.88
C VAL A 602 16.91 -0.31 -16.35
N ASP A 603 17.02 -1.62 -16.56
CA ASP A 603 15.92 -2.47 -17.03
C ASP A 603 14.97 -2.81 -15.88
N ILE A 604 15.50 -2.99 -14.67
CA ILE A 604 14.71 -3.07 -13.44
C ILE A 604 13.87 -1.78 -13.30
N CYS A 605 14.49 -0.60 -13.43
CA CYS A 605 13.76 0.67 -13.32
C CYS A 605 12.70 0.84 -14.42
N ARG A 606 12.98 0.39 -15.66
CA ARG A 606 12.00 0.38 -16.76
C ARG A 606 10.82 -0.51 -16.47
N TRP A 607 11.05 -1.72 -15.95
CA TRP A 607 9.98 -2.65 -15.62
C TRP A 607 8.98 -2.06 -14.60
N HIS A 608 9.50 -1.39 -13.55
CA HIS A 608 8.66 -0.68 -12.57
C HIS A 608 7.91 0.50 -13.20
N LEU A 609 8.60 1.30 -14.02
CA LEU A 609 7.98 2.44 -14.70
C LEU A 609 6.87 1.99 -15.66
N ASP A 610 7.10 0.93 -16.43
CA ASP A 610 6.13 0.40 -17.39
C ASP A 610 4.92 -0.21 -16.68
N PHE A 611 5.11 -0.82 -15.50
CA PHE A 611 4.01 -1.26 -14.65
C PHE A 611 3.16 -0.05 -14.20
N LEU A 612 3.77 0.98 -13.63
CA LEU A 612 3.03 2.16 -13.15
C LEU A 612 2.43 3.01 -14.27
N LYS A 613 3.03 3.04 -15.47
CA LYS A 613 2.46 3.78 -16.63
C LYS A 613 1.15 3.20 -17.13
N ARG A 614 0.88 1.91 -16.86
CA ARG A 614 -0.41 1.29 -17.14
C ARG A 614 -1.54 1.87 -16.27
N LEU A 615 -1.21 2.70 -15.28
CA LEU A 615 -2.18 3.34 -14.38
C LEU A 615 -2.64 4.72 -14.88
N VAL A 616 -1.94 5.30 -15.88
CA VAL A 616 -2.18 6.65 -16.39
C VAL A 616 -2.85 6.63 -17.78
N ARG A 617 -3.02 5.46 -18.39
CA ARG A 617 -3.83 5.29 -19.60
C ARG A 617 -5.28 5.10 -19.10
N LYS A 618 -6.29 5.94 -19.37
CA LYS A 618 -6.55 6.98 -20.38
C LYS A 618 -7.09 8.26 -19.72
#